data_AF-A0A0D2HF68-F1
#
_entry.id   AF-A0A0D2HF68-F1
#
_cell.length_a   1.000
_cell.length_b   1.000
_cell.length_c   1.000
_cell.angle_alpha   90.00
_cell.angle_beta   90.00
_cell.angle_gamma   90.00
#
_symmetry.space_group_name_H-M   'P 1'
#
loop_
_entity.id
_entity.type
_entity.pdbx_description
1 polymer ?
#
loop_
_entity_poly.entity_id
_entity_poly.type
_entity_poly.pdbx_seq_one_letter_code
_entity_poly.pdbx_strand_id
1 'polypeptide(L)'
;MQASPSKARAQAIASHSWSVVQSWLARLYHPSPVPAFERNATTLKALQSLMAENIAADRERELLFDAKAEELAADEEVTRLQQHQRETGDDENSASSILSLLETSLAPPSQAALYSLASSVVLLGCLSPPPPLSSSPSSPTPGVLQILTSQIVNIPRQTFAQESQLSSIETLTATLQNQIAQTQQALAAFVERTPTSARPQDDTTSPSFPPTTPSSTPPPLTTVTMTTTAPTTMDYSHLHGLTLQHQRETKQLTLKSAEYRSRIAVLERQQQLASSALEDEPNLTTLAAKQSSLGRKKKQIEALEGRIRHFYGLPPDIDTSRAEVQRAQAELDRLRRRRDELFEAI
;
A
#
# COMPACT_ATOMS: atom_id res chain seq x y z
N MET A 1 66.74 43.06 -6.61
CA MET A 1 66.21 41.82 -7.22
C MET A 1 64.72 41.73 -6.95
N GLN A 2 63.88 42.13 -7.91
CA GLN A 2 62.43 42.05 -7.78
C GLN A 2 62.00 40.63 -8.15
N ALA A 3 61.41 39.88 -7.20
CA ALA A 3 60.88 38.55 -7.48
C ALA A 3 59.70 38.67 -8.46
N SER A 4 59.67 37.83 -9.50
CA SER A 4 58.54 37.79 -10.44
C SER A 4 57.22 37.55 -9.69
N PRO A 5 56.12 38.26 -10.03
CA PRO A 5 54.84 38.18 -9.31
C PRO A 5 54.33 36.74 -9.09
N SER A 6 54.59 35.83 -10.03
CA SER A 6 54.23 34.42 -9.92
C SER A 6 54.99 33.69 -8.80
N LYS A 7 56.27 34.01 -8.59
CA LYS A 7 57.09 33.43 -7.51
C LYS A 7 56.64 33.94 -6.13
N ALA A 8 56.29 35.23 -6.06
CA ALA A 8 55.75 35.83 -4.84
C ALA A 8 54.40 35.20 -4.45
N ARG A 9 53.51 34.96 -5.41
CA ARG A 9 52.24 34.26 -5.17
C ARG A 9 52.44 32.83 -4.68
N ALA A 10 53.34 32.07 -5.32
CA ALA A 10 53.65 30.70 -4.89
C ALA A 10 54.22 30.65 -3.47
N GLN A 11 55.11 31.59 -3.11
CA GLN A 11 55.65 31.69 -1.76
C GLN A 11 54.57 32.07 -0.73
N ALA A 12 53.65 32.97 -1.08
CA ALA A 12 52.55 33.35 -0.20
C ALA A 12 51.60 32.17 0.09
N ILE A 13 51.26 31.39 -0.94
CA ILE A 13 50.43 30.18 -0.79
C ILE A 13 51.15 29.15 0.09
N ALA A 14 52.45 28.93 -0.15
CA ALA A 14 53.25 28.02 0.65
C ALA A 14 53.30 28.46 2.14
N SER A 15 53.57 29.74 2.41
CA SER A 15 53.58 30.28 3.78
C SER A 15 52.22 30.14 4.48
N HIS A 16 51.12 30.42 3.76
CA HIS A 16 49.78 30.23 4.30
C HIS A 16 49.51 28.76 4.64
N SER A 17 49.85 27.86 3.72
CA SER A 17 49.66 26.43 3.93
C SER A 17 50.44 25.87 5.12
N TRP A 18 51.65 26.39 5.38
CA TRP A 18 52.42 26.04 6.57
C TRP A 18 51.79 26.57 7.86
N SER A 19 51.24 27.79 7.85
CA SER A 19 50.54 28.37 9.00
C SER A 19 49.33 27.53 9.41
N VAL A 20 48.54 27.08 8.43
CA VAL A 20 47.37 26.21 8.66
C VAL A 20 47.80 24.91 9.34
N VAL A 21 48.81 24.21 8.80
CA VAL A 21 49.32 22.96 9.38
C VAL A 21 49.89 23.18 10.78
N GLN A 22 50.61 24.27 11.02
CA GLN A 22 51.15 24.59 12.36
C GLN A 22 50.04 24.85 13.38
N SER A 23 48.99 25.57 13.00
CA SER A 23 47.84 25.80 13.88
C SER A 23 47.09 24.51 14.22
N TRP A 24 46.99 23.58 13.26
CA TRP A 24 46.40 22.26 13.46
C TRP A 24 47.26 21.39 14.39
N LEU A 25 48.57 21.32 14.15
CA LEU A 25 49.50 20.59 15.02
C LEU A 25 49.53 21.17 16.44
N ALA A 26 49.51 22.50 16.60
CA ALA A 26 49.47 23.13 17.92
C ALA A 26 48.22 22.74 18.72
N ARG A 27 47.08 22.55 18.03
CA ARG A 27 45.84 22.07 18.65
C ARG A 27 45.92 20.59 19.01
N LEU A 28 46.49 19.77 18.14
CA LEU A 28 46.60 18.31 18.33
C LEU A 28 47.56 17.93 19.46
N TYR A 29 48.65 18.67 19.62
CA TYR A 29 49.71 18.35 20.58
C TYR A 29 49.59 19.08 21.93
N HIS A 30 48.62 19.97 22.13
CA HIS A 30 48.47 20.71 23.39
C HIS A 30 48.31 19.74 24.59
N PRO A 31 49.10 19.88 25.69
CA PRO A 31 50.01 20.98 26.04
C PRO A 31 51.49 20.78 25.63
N SER A 32 51.85 19.67 24.98
CA SER A 32 53.21 19.38 24.53
C SER A 32 53.63 20.21 23.30
N PRO A 33 54.90 20.64 23.20
CA PRO A 33 55.38 21.32 22.01
C PRO A 33 55.41 20.36 20.82
N VAL A 34 55.05 20.88 19.64
CA VAL A 34 55.09 20.11 18.38
C VAL A 34 56.54 19.65 18.13
N PRO A 35 56.76 18.35 17.85
CA PRO A 35 58.10 17.83 17.53
C PRO A 35 58.74 18.56 16.35
N ALA A 36 60.06 18.71 16.36
CA ALA A 36 60.78 19.30 15.22
C ALA A 36 60.71 18.37 14.01
N PHE A 37 60.42 18.93 12.84
CA PHE A 37 60.38 18.21 11.57
C PHE A 37 60.95 19.05 10.42
N GLU A 38 61.43 18.38 9.39
CA GLU A 38 61.98 19.02 8.20
C GLU A 38 60.88 19.70 7.37
N ARG A 39 61.11 20.95 6.95
CA ARG A 39 60.14 21.74 6.16
C ARG A 39 60.36 21.50 4.67
N ASN A 40 59.92 20.35 4.18
CA ASN A 40 59.96 19.97 2.77
C ASN A 40 58.56 20.09 2.11
N ALA A 41 58.51 20.26 0.78
CA ALA A 41 57.26 20.24 0.02
C ALA A 41 56.54 18.88 0.11
N THR A 42 57.30 17.79 0.20
CA THR A 42 56.76 16.43 0.41
C THR A 42 56.10 16.29 1.78
N THR A 43 56.76 16.79 2.83
CA THR A 43 56.23 16.78 4.21
C THR A 43 55.01 17.68 4.35
N LEU A 44 54.97 18.83 3.66
CA LEU A 44 53.78 19.70 3.64
C LEU A 44 52.58 18.95 3.05
N LYS A 45 52.76 18.32 1.88
CA LYS A 45 51.70 17.56 1.21
C LYS A 45 51.22 16.40 2.06
N ALA A 46 52.13 15.66 2.70
CA ALA A 46 51.79 14.56 3.60
C ALA A 46 51.00 15.06 4.82
N LEU A 47 51.43 16.14 5.47
CA LEU A 47 50.74 16.73 6.63
C LEU A 47 49.37 17.31 6.25
N GLN A 48 49.23 17.91 5.06
CA GLN A 48 47.92 18.36 4.57
C GLN A 48 46.98 17.20 4.30
N SER A 49 47.48 16.12 3.70
CA SER A 49 46.70 14.90 3.49
C SER A 49 46.24 14.31 4.82
N LEU A 50 47.15 14.22 5.79
CA LEU A 50 46.84 13.71 7.13
C LEU A 50 45.83 14.62 7.86
N MET A 51 46.01 15.94 7.77
CA MET A 51 45.07 16.91 8.34
C MET A 51 43.67 16.77 7.73
N ALA A 52 43.57 16.64 6.41
CA ALA A 52 42.30 16.46 5.72
C ALA A 52 41.62 15.13 6.11
N GLU A 53 42.38 14.04 6.16
CA GLU A 53 41.89 12.73 6.57
C GLU A 53 41.45 12.72 8.04
N ASN A 54 42.21 13.38 8.91
CA ASN A 54 41.88 13.50 10.32
C ASN A 54 40.60 14.32 10.54
N ILE A 55 40.45 15.44 9.82
CA ILE A 55 39.21 16.23 9.84
C ILE A 55 38.02 15.42 9.30
N ALA A 56 38.23 14.61 8.26
CA ALA A 56 37.20 13.72 7.73
C ALA A 56 36.79 12.67 8.77
N ALA A 57 37.77 12.00 9.40
CA ALA A 57 37.52 11.02 10.45
C ALA A 57 36.83 11.62 11.68
N ASP A 58 37.16 12.85 12.08
CA ASP A 58 36.50 13.52 13.19
C ASP A 58 35.04 13.85 12.87
N ARG A 59 34.74 14.26 11.62
CA ARG A 59 33.34 14.43 11.16
C ARG A 59 32.57 13.12 11.14
N GLU A 60 33.18 12.02 10.70
CA GLU A 60 32.55 10.70 10.73
C GLU A 60 32.22 10.26 12.16
N ARG A 61 33.12 10.51 13.11
CA ARG A 61 32.89 10.24 14.53
C ARG A 61 31.73 11.06 15.10
N GLU A 62 31.64 12.33 14.73
CA GLU A 62 30.53 13.22 15.12
C GLU A 62 29.19 12.68 14.60
N LEU A 63 29.13 12.32 13.30
CA LEU A 63 27.92 11.74 12.70
C LEU A 63 27.52 10.41 13.34
N LEU A 64 28.48 9.55 13.67
CA LEU A 64 28.19 8.29 14.37
C LEU A 64 27.69 8.51 15.79
N PHE A 65 28.21 9.53 16.47
CA PHE A 65 27.73 9.91 17.80
C PHE A 65 26.29 10.42 17.74
N ASP A 66 25.98 11.29 16.79
CA ASP A 66 24.63 11.82 16.59
C ASP A 66 23.63 10.72 16.22
N ALA A 67 23.99 9.83 15.29
CA ALA A 67 23.16 8.69 14.91
C ALA A 67 22.87 7.76 16.10
N LYS A 68 23.88 7.51 16.95
CA LYS A 68 23.71 6.69 18.15
C LYS A 68 22.83 7.38 19.21
N ALA A 69 22.95 8.70 19.34
CA ALA A 69 22.09 9.46 20.25
C ALA A 69 20.62 9.44 19.78
N GLU A 70 20.38 9.50 18.48
CA GLU A 70 19.04 9.38 17.89
C GLU A 70 18.43 7.99 18.09
N GLU A 71 19.22 6.92 17.90
CA GLU A 71 18.78 5.54 18.16
C GLU A 71 18.33 5.35 19.62
N LEU A 72 19.13 5.84 20.59
CA LEU A 72 18.77 5.79 22.00
C LEU A 72 17.51 6.60 22.32
N ALA A 73 17.35 7.77 21.69
CA ALA A 73 16.14 8.59 21.88
C ALA A 73 14.89 7.90 21.32
N ALA A 74 14.99 7.22 20.17
CA ALA A 74 13.90 6.44 19.59
C ALA A 74 13.53 5.25 20.49
N ASP A 75 14.52 4.53 21.02
CA ASP A 75 14.30 3.41 21.94
C ASP A 75 13.61 3.87 23.25
N GLU A 76 14.01 5.02 23.78
CA GLU A 76 13.36 5.64 24.94
C GLU A 76 11.90 6.02 24.65
N GLU A 77 11.62 6.59 23.47
CA GLU A 77 10.26 6.93 23.06
C GLU A 77 9.37 5.69 22.89
N VAL A 78 9.88 4.64 22.23
CA VAL A 78 9.18 3.35 22.10
C VAL A 78 8.88 2.74 23.47
N THR A 79 9.84 2.80 24.39
CA THR A 79 9.66 2.31 25.76
C THR A 79 8.56 3.08 26.50
N ARG A 80 8.51 4.42 26.36
CA ARG A 80 7.45 5.26 26.94
C ARG A 80 6.07 4.92 26.37
N LEU A 81 5.97 4.70 25.06
CA LEU A 81 4.71 4.32 24.43
C LEU A 81 4.23 2.94 24.90
N GLN A 82 5.14 1.96 25.04
CA GLN A 82 4.80 0.65 25.60
C GLN A 82 4.34 0.74 27.06
N GLN A 83 4.98 1.59 27.87
CA GLN A 83 4.57 1.81 29.25
C GLN A 83 3.19 2.47 29.33
N HIS A 84 2.93 3.48 28.48
CA HIS A 84 1.63 4.13 28.43
C HIS A 84 0.51 3.19 27.94
N GLN A 85 0.82 2.28 27.00
CA GLN A 85 -0.13 1.24 26.55
C GLN A 85 -0.47 0.24 27.67
N ARG A 86 0.50 -0.15 28.52
CA ARG A 86 0.23 -0.97 29.72
C ARG A 86 -0.64 -0.25 30.74
N GLU A 87 -0.53 1.07 30.83
CA GLU A 87 -1.29 1.86 31.82
C GLU A 87 -2.71 2.22 31.37
N THR A 88 -3.04 2.10 30.06
CA THR A 88 -4.30 2.64 29.49
C THR A 88 -5.27 1.63 28.85
N GLY A 89 -4.94 0.35 28.67
CA GLY A 89 -5.81 -0.52 27.85
C GLY A 89 -5.66 -2.04 27.97
N ASP A 90 -5.64 -2.59 29.18
CA ASP A 90 -5.44 -4.03 29.38
C ASP A 90 -6.63 -4.94 29.00
N ASP A 91 -7.81 -4.44 28.65
CA ASP A 91 -8.96 -5.31 28.32
C ASP A 91 -9.05 -5.66 26.82
N GLU A 92 -8.94 -4.69 25.91
CA GLU A 92 -9.08 -4.95 24.47
C GLU A 92 -7.86 -5.62 23.86
N ASN A 93 -6.65 -5.25 24.31
CA ASN A 93 -5.43 -5.82 23.76
C ASN A 93 -5.13 -7.22 24.34
N SER A 94 -5.57 -7.48 25.58
CA SER A 94 -5.56 -8.85 26.13
C SER A 94 -6.57 -9.74 25.41
N ALA A 95 -7.77 -9.22 25.09
CA ALA A 95 -8.77 -9.98 24.33
C ALA A 95 -8.27 -10.32 22.92
N SER A 96 -7.67 -9.37 22.19
CA SER A 96 -7.09 -9.62 20.86
C SER A 96 -5.88 -10.56 20.93
N SER A 97 -5.05 -10.45 21.96
CA SER A 97 -3.93 -11.37 22.20
C SER A 97 -4.41 -12.79 22.51
N ILE A 98 -5.44 -12.96 23.33
CA ILE A 98 -6.08 -14.25 23.62
C ILE A 98 -6.74 -14.83 22.37
N LEU A 99 -7.42 -14.02 21.56
CA LEU A 99 -8.01 -14.46 20.30
C LEU A 99 -6.93 -14.92 19.32
N SER A 100 -5.79 -14.23 19.24
CA SER A 100 -4.65 -14.65 18.42
C SER A 100 -4.02 -15.97 18.91
N LEU A 101 -3.96 -16.16 20.23
CA LEU A 101 -3.46 -17.40 20.85
C LEU A 101 -4.42 -18.57 20.59
N LEU A 102 -5.73 -18.32 20.67
CA LEU A 102 -6.75 -19.32 20.35
C LEU A 102 -6.72 -19.69 18.87
N GLU A 103 -6.61 -18.70 17.98
CA GLU A 103 -6.51 -18.93 16.54
C GLU A 103 -5.28 -19.78 16.21
N THR A 104 -4.12 -19.48 16.78
CA THR A 104 -2.88 -20.25 16.57
C THR A 104 -2.89 -21.64 17.23
N SER A 105 -3.71 -21.86 18.25
CA SER A 105 -3.86 -23.16 18.93
C SER A 105 -4.83 -24.13 18.25
N LEU A 106 -5.70 -23.63 17.37
CA LEU A 106 -6.70 -24.46 16.68
C LEU A 106 -6.08 -25.21 15.49
N ALA A 107 -6.51 -26.46 15.29
CA ALA A 107 -6.11 -27.25 14.13
C ALA A 107 -6.65 -26.61 12.82
N PRO A 108 -5.93 -26.68 11.69
CA PRO A 108 -6.37 -26.11 10.41
C PRO A 108 -7.81 -26.45 9.98
N PRO A 109 -8.32 -27.69 10.13
CA PRO A 109 -9.71 -27.99 9.76
C PRO A 109 -10.74 -27.28 10.64
N SER A 110 -10.41 -27.00 11.90
CA SER A 110 -11.31 -26.30 12.83
C SER A 110 -11.40 -24.80 12.55
N GLN A 111 -10.29 -24.18 12.13
CA GLN A 111 -10.29 -22.78 11.66
C GLN A 111 -11.16 -22.61 10.42
N ALA A 112 -11.02 -23.50 9.43
CA ALA A 112 -11.83 -23.47 8.21
C ALA A 112 -13.32 -23.64 8.51
N ALA A 113 -13.68 -24.53 9.44
CA ALA A 113 -15.06 -24.72 9.88
C ALA A 113 -15.64 -23.47 10.57
N LEU A 114 -14.87 -22.82 11.44
CA LEU A 114 -15.29 -21.59 12.12
C LEU A 114 -15.43 -20.42 11.15
N TYR A 115 -14.50 -20.27 10.20
CA TYR A 115 -14.62 -19.25 9.16
C TYR A 115 -15.82 -19.50 8.25
N SER A 116 -16.06 -20.74 7.83
CA SER A 116 -17.24 -21.10 7.05
C SER A 116 -18.54 -20.82 7.81
N LEU A 117 -18.57 -21.12 9.11
CA LEU A 117 -19.70 -20.82 9.98
C LEU A 117 -19.91 -19.31 10.13
N ALA A 118 -18.86 -18.54 10.42
CA ALA A 118 -18.93 -17.09 10.52
C ALA A 118 -19.39 -16.43 9.21
N SER A 119 -18.85 -16.87 8.07
CA SER A 119 -19.29 -16.43 6.74
C SER A 119 -20.76 -16.78 6.49
N SER A 120 -21.22 -17.98 6.87
CA SER A 120 -22.62 -18.35 6.75
C SER A 120 -23.52 -17.48 7.63
N VAL A 121 -23.13 -17.19 8.87
CA VAL A 121 -23.87 -16.33 9.81
C VAL A 121 -24.01 -14.91 9.28
N VAL A 122 -22.96 -14.36 8.67
CA VAL A 122 -22.96 -13.04 8.03
C VAL A 122 -23.84 -13.04 6.77
N LEU A 123 -23.70 -14.05 5.91
CA LEU A 123 -24.53 -14.19 4.69
C LEU A 123 -26.02 -14.37 5.02
N LEU A 124 -26.34 -15.05 6.12
CA LEU A 124 -27.69 -15.22 6.63
C LEU A 124 -28.19 -14.04 7.49
N GLY A 125 -27.38 -12.98 7.65
CA GLY A 125 -27.81 -11.75 8.33
C GLY A 125 -28.15 -11.92 9.81
N CYS A 126 -27.57 -12.93 10.49
CA CYS A 126 -27.87 -13.25 11.88
C CYS A 126 -27.27 -12.25 12.91
N LEU A 127 -26.78 -11.10 12.47
CA LEU A 127 -26.30 -10.02 13.33
C LEU A 127 -27.48 -9.17 13.81
N SER A 128 -28.29 -9.72 14.70
CA SER A 128 -29.14 -8.90 15.56
C SER A 128 -28.30 -8.42 16.75
N PRO A 129 -28.23 -7.10 17.03
CA PRO A 129 -27.47 -6.60 18.17
C PRO A 129 -28.06 -7.14 19.48
N PRO A 130 -27.23 -7.53 20.47
CA PRO A 130 -27.73 -7.96 21.76
C PRO A 130 -28.47 -6.80 22.44
N PRO A 131 -29.70 -6.99 22.95
CA PRO A 131 -30.35 -5.97 23.76
C PRO A 131 -29.53 -5.75 25.06
N PRO A 132 -29.48 -4.51 25.58
CA PRO A 132 -28.77 -4.23 26.82
C PRO A 132 -29.35 -5.09 27.96
N LEU A 133 -28.43 -5.61 28.77
CA LEU A 133 -28.63 -6.44 29.95
C LEU A 133 -29.64 -5.84 30.95
N SER A 134 -30.94 -5.99 30.69
CA SER A 134 -32.02 -5.76 31.65
C SER A 134 -33.36 -6.20 31.05
N SER A 135 -33.62 -7.51 31.02
CA SER A 135 -34.95 -8.09 31.34
C SER A 135 -34.98 -9.60 31.07
N SER A 136 -35.38 -10.32 32.12
CA SER A 136 -36.03 -11.63 32.20
C SER A 136 -35.65 -12.79 31.24
N PRO A 137 -35.41 -14.01 31.77
CA PRO A 137 -34.90 -15.17 31.04
C PRO A 137 -35.96 -16.00 30.28
N SER A 138 -37.05 -15.40 29.77
CA SER A 138 -38.23 -16.17 29.31
C SER A 138 -38.50 -16.16 27.80
N SER A 139 -37.48 -15.95 26.96
CA SER A 139 -37.64 -16.05 25.49
C SER A 139 -36.54 -16.95 24.94
N PRO A 140 -36.86 -18.13 24.36
CA PRO A 140 -35.88 -18.90 23.61
C PRO A 140 -35.62 -18.14 22.31
N THR A 141 -34.60 -17.28 22.29
CA THR A 141 -34.04 -16.81 21.03
C THR A 141 -33.61 -18.05 20.25
N PRO A 142 -34.18 -18.31 19.05
CA PRO A 142 -33.82 -19.50 18.29
C PRO A 142 -32.33 -19.39 17.97
N GLY A 143 -31.54 -20.34 18.47
CA GLY A 143 -30.11 -20.35 18.26
C GLY A 143 -29.78 -20.31 16.77
N VAL A 144 -28.61 -19.79 16.42
CA VAL A 144 -28.11 -19.66 15.04
C VAL A 144 -28.31 -20.93 14.22
N LEU A 145 -28.15 -22.11 14.84
CA LEU A 145 -28.40 -23.40 14.19
C LEU A 145 -29.87 -23.62 13.81
N GLN A 146 -30.83 -23.20 14.64
CA GLN A 146 -32.25 -23.33 14.35
C GLN A 146 -32.67 -22.39 13.20
N ILE A 147 -32.08 -21.20 13.13
CA ILE A 147 -32.27 -20.26 12.02
C ILE A 147 -31.66 -20.84 10.73
N LEU A 148 -30.45 -21.41 10.79
CA LEU A 148 -29.83 -22.09 9.65
C LEU A 148 -30.69 -23.26 9.15
N THR A 149 -31.17 -24.11 10.05
CA THR A 149 -31.99 -25.27 9.65
C THR A 149 -33.33 -24.86 9.02
N SER A 150 -33.96 -23.80 9.52
CA SER A 150 -35.21 -23.32 8.93
C SER A 150 -34.97 -22.66 7.57
N GLN A 151 -33.87 -21.94 7.39
CA GLN A 151 -33.51 -21.30 6.12
C GLN A 151 -33.02 -22.29 5.06
N ILE A 152 -32.31 -23.36 5.45
CA ILE A 152 -31.93 -24.46 4.56
C ILE A 152 -33.15 -25.11 3.91
N VAL A 153 -34.28 -25.19 4.62
CA VAL A 153 -35.52 -25.75 4.08
C VAL A 153 -36.33 -24.69 3.31
N ASN A 154 -36.27 -23.43 3.72
CA ASN A 154 -37.06 -22.37 3.12
C ASN A 154 -36.50 -21.89 1.77
N ILE A 155 -35.17 -21.83 1.61
CA ILE A 155 -34.52 -21.39 0.35
C ILE A 155 -34.92 -22.29 -0.83
N PRO A 156 -34.78 -23.63 -0.78
CA PRO A 156 -35.19 -24.51 -1.88
C PRO A 156 -36.68 -24.36 -2.22
N ARG A 157 -37.52 -24.13 -1.20
CA ARG A 157 -38.96 -23.93 -1.40
C ARG A 157 -39.24 -22.61 -2.14
N GLN A 158 -38.51 -21.55 -1.80
CA GLN A 158 -38.58 -20.26 -2.52
C GLN A 158 -38.04 -20.39 -3.94
N THR A 159 -36.91 -21.09 -4.13
CA THR A 159 -36.33 -21.35 -5.45
C THR A 159 -37.32 -22.08 -6.36
N PHE A 160 -37.93 -23.17 -5.87
CA PHE A 160 -38.92 -23.91 -6.65
C PHE A 160 -40.18 -23.07 -6.98
N ALA A 161 -40.63 -22.23 -6.04
CA ALA A 161 -41.75 -21.32 -6.29
C ALA A 161 -41.39 -20.28 -7.38
N GLN A 162 -40.18 -19.73 -7.36
CA GLN A 162 -39.69 -18.80 -8.37
C GLN A 162 -39.51 -19.47 -9.73
N GLU A 163 -38.97 -20.69 -9.78
CA GLU A 163 -38.87 -21.49 -11.02
C GLU A 163 -40.25 -21.77 -11.61
N SER A 164 -41.23 -22.13 -10.76
CA SER A 164 -42.61 -22.29 -11.21
C SER A 164 -43.21 -21.00 -11.76
N GLN A 165 -42.90 -19.86 -11.14
CA GLN A 165 -43.34 -18.55 -11.64
C GLN A 165 -42.68 -18.21 -12.98
N LEU A 166 -41.38 -18.46 -13.13
CA LEU A 166 -40.66 -18.25 -14.39
C LEU A 166 -41.23 -19.12 -15.51
N SER A 167 -41.48 -20.40 -15.26
CA SER A 167 -42.11 -21.29 -16.24
C SER A 167 -43.52 -20.80 -16.64
N SER A 168 -44.30 -20.28 -15.70
CA SER A 168 -45.59 -19.67 -16.01
C SER A 168 -45.45 -18.42 -16.90
N ILE A 169 -44.45 -17.58 -16.64
CA ILE A 169 -44.18 -16.40 -17.48
C ILE A 169 -43.74 -16.82 -18.88
N GLU A 170 -42.90 -17.84 -19.00
CA GLU A 170 -42.45 -18.38 -20.29
C GLU A 170 -43.62 -18.92 -21.12
N THR A 171 -44.53 -19.69 -20.51
CA THR A 171 -45.73 -20.19 -21.20
C THR A 171 -46.64 -19.05 -21.65
N LEU A 172 -46.88 -18.05 -20.81
CA LEU A 172 -47.65 -16.86 -21.17
C LEU A 172 -46.98 -16.13 -22.35
N THR A 173 -45.67 -15.93 -22.30
CA THR A 173 -44.90 -15.27 -23.35
C THR A 173 -45.01 -16.03 -24.68
N ALA A 174 -44.89 -17.36 -24.65
CA ALA A 174 -45.07 -18.19 -25.83
C ALA A 174 -46.50 -18.10 -26.40
N THR A 175 -47.53 -18.08 -25.54
CA THR A 175 -48.91 -17.92 -26.00
C THR A 175 -49.18 -16.56 -26.64
N LEU A 176 -48.66 -15.47 -26.05
CA LEU A 176 -48.77 -14.13 -26.62
C LEU A 176 -48.03 -14.02 -27.96
N GLN A 177 -46.83 -14.59 -28.07
CA GLN A 177 -46.11 -14.64 -29.34
C GLN A 177 -46.89 -15.39 -30.43
N ASN A 178 -47.53 -16.50 -30.07
CA ASN A 178 -48.36 -17.27 -31.01
C ASN A 178 -49.61 -16.46 -31.44
N GLN A 179 -50.26 -15.75 -30.51
CA GLN A 179 -51.36 -14.83 -30.84
C GLN A 179 -50.92 -13.66 -31.74
N ILE A 180 -49.74 -13.09 -31.50
CA ILE A 180 -49.17 -12.05 -32.37
C ILE A 180 -48.92 -12.62 -33.77
N ALA A 181 -48.35 -13.81 -33.89
CA ALA A 181 -48.13 -14.45 -35.19
C ALA A 181 -49.45 -14.72 -35.92
N GLN A 182 -50.47 -15.22 -35.21
CA GLN A 182 -51.81 -15.48 -35.77
C GLN A 182 -52.50 -14.19 -36.24
N THR A 183 -52.46 -13.13 -35.44
CA THR A 183 -53.04 -11.83 -35.81
C THR A 183 -52.32 -11.19 -37.01
N GLN A 184 -50.98 -11.29 -37.07
CA GLN A 184 -50.20 -10.86 -38.23
C GLN A 184 -50.57 -11.65 -39.49
N GLN A 185 -50.75 -12.97 -39.38
CA GLN A 185 -51.16 -13.81 -40.50
C GLN A 185 -52.58 -13.49 -40.98
N ALA A 186 -53.51 -13.22 -40.06
CA ALA A 186 -54.87 -12.79 -40.38
C ALA A 186 -54.91 -11.41 -41.07
N LEU A 187 -54.08 -10.46 -40.61
CA LEU A 187 -53.90 -9.16 -41.25
C LEU A 187 -53.31 -9.30 -42.66
N ALA A 188 -52.27 -10.12 -42.84
CA ALA A 188 -51.69 -10.39 -44.15
C ALA A 188 -52.72 -11.01 -45.12
N ALA A 189 -53.52 -11.98 -44.66
CA ALA A 189 -54.60 -12.58 -45.46
C ALA A 189 -55.73 -11.58 -45.80
N PHE A 190 -55.97 -10.58 -44.96
CA PHE A 190 -56.94 -9.51 -45.23
C PHE A 190 -56.43 -8.53 -46.29
N VAL A 191 -55.14 -8.15 -46.22
CA VAL A 191 -54.47 -7.28 -47.21
C VAL A 191 -54.43 -7.94 -48.59
N GLU A 192 -54.24 -9.25 -48.69
CA GLU A 192 -54.33 -9.97 -49.97
C GLU A 192 -55.78 -10.07 -50.52
N ARG A 193 -56.80 -9.94 -49.67
CA ARG A 193 -58.22 -9.99 -50.07
C ARG A 193 -58.82 -8.64 -50.45
N THR A 194 -58.09 -7.52 -50.30
CA THR A 194 -58.54 -6.21 -50.81
C THR A 194 -58.09 -6.00 -52.25
N PRO A 195 -58.99 -6.00 -53.26
CA PRO A 195 -58.63 -5.66 -54.62
C PRO A 195 -58.65 -4.13 -54.78
N THR A 196 -57.48 -3.48 -54.69
CA THR A 196 -57.35 -2.07 -55.08
C THR A 196 -57.09 -1.98 -56.59
N SER A 197 -58.09 -1.45 -57.27
CA SER A 197 -58.13 -1.05 -58.68
C SER A 197 -56.86 -0.32 -59.11
N ALA A 198 -56.20 -0.85 -60.14
CA ALA A 198 -55.13 -0.21 -60.88
C ALA A 198 -55.68 0.83 -61.88
N ARG A 199 -55.03 2.00 -62.01
CA ARG A 199 -54.60 2.56 -63.32
C ARG A 199 -53.58 3.73 -63.15
N PRO A 200 -52.60 3.89 -64.07
CA PRO A 200 -51.45 4.81 -63.96
C PRO A 200 -51.48 6.00 -64.95
N GLN A 201 -50.60 6.99 -64.76
CA GLN A 201 -49.64 7.56 -65.76
C GLN A 201 -49.12 8.96 -65.36
N ASP A 202 -47.78 9.07 -65.39
CA ASP A 202 -46.92 10.14 -65.97
C ASP A 202 -47.09 11.60 -65.44
N ASP A 203 -46.07 12.46 -65.32
CA ASP A 203 -44.76 12.48 -65.97
C ASP A 203 -43.77 13.39 -65.18
N THR A 204 -42.50 13.17 -65.48
CA THR A 204 -41.22 13.87 -65.24
C THR A 204 -41.16 15.37 -64.88
N THR A 205 -40.22 15.75 -63.98
CA THR A 205 -38.95 16.48 -64.27
C THR A 205 -38.27 17.01 -62.98
N SER A 206 -36.97 16.74 -62.82
CA SER A 206 -36.01 17.12 -61.74
C SER A 206 -35.63 18.64 -61.76
N PRO A 207 -34.60 19.21 -61.06
CA PRO A 207 -33.55 18.62 -60.17
C PRO A 207 -33.02 19.49 -58.96
N SER A 208 -32.10 18.88 -58.19
CA SER A 208 -30.85 19.41 -57.56
C SER A 208 -30.86 20.60 -56.57
N PHE A 209 -30.32 20.41 -55.35
CA PHE A 209 -28.99 20.89 -54.86
C PHE A 209 -28.81 20.61 -53.33
N PRO A 210 -27.56 20.58 -52.80
CA PRO A 210 -27.20 19.94 -51.52
C PRO A 210 -26.77 20.96 -50.41
N PRO A 211 -25.91 20.66 -49.40
CA PRO A 211 -26.25 20.85 -47.97
C PRO A 211 -25.47 21.99 -47.28
N THR A 212 -26.01 22.57 -46.20
CA THR A 212 -25.25 23.54 -45.38
C THR A 212 -25.48 23.40 -43.88
N THR A 213 -24.34 23.34 -43.19
CA THR A 213 -24.02 23.47 -41.76
C THR A 213 -24.62 24.70 -41.05
N PRO A 214 -24.78 24.69 -39.71
CA PRO A 214 -25.20 25.84 -38.92
C PRO A 214 -24.01 26.63 -38.35
N SER A 215 -24.09 27.96 -38.36
CA SER A 215 -23.18 28.84 -37.59
C SER A 215 -23.89 30.12 -37.14
N SER A 216 -23.87 30.32 -35.82
CA SER A 216 -23.55 31.57 -35.12
C SER A 216 -24.40 32.84 -35.30
N THR A 217 -25.26 33.08 -34.30
CA THR A 217 -25.40 34.33 -33.49
C THR A 217 -26.02 35.61 -34.15
N PRO A 218 -26.39 36.66 -33.37
CA PRO A 218 -27.75 37.22 -33.09
C PRO A 218 -27.94 38.60 -33.80
N PRO A 219 -28.75 39.62 -33.41
CA PRO A 219 -29.82 39.87 -32.40
C PRO A 219 -31.07 40.56 -33.10
N PRO A 220 -31.85 41.53 -32.55
CA PRO A 220 -32.17 41.97 -31.19
C PRO A 220 -33.68 42.04 -30.86
N LEU A 221 -33.96 42.40 -29.60
CA LEU A 221 -35.26 42.75 -29.03
C LEU A 221 -36.00 43.83 -29.84
N THR A 222 -37.30 43.62 -30.05
CA THR A 222 -38.26 44.71 -30.30
C THR A 222 -39.55 44.45 -29.53
N THR A 223 -39.88 45.44 -28.70
CA THR A 223 -41.14 45.74 -28.03
C THR A 223 -42.32 45.83 -29.03
N VAL A 224 -43.54 46.01 -28.51
CA VAL A 224 -44.87 46.18 -29.18
C VAL A 224 -45.56 44.81 -29.38
N THR A 225 -46.76 44.51 -28.88
CA THR A 225 -48.03 45.23 -29.08
C THR A 225 -49.13 44.72 -28.12
N MET A 226 -50.10 45.59 -27.89
CA MET A 226 -51.37 45.40 -27.21
C MET A 226 -52.31 44.34 -27.85
N THR A 227 -53.15 43.80 -26.97
CA THR A 227 -54.58 43.45 -27.16
C THR A 227 -55.02 42.22 -27.97
N THR A 228 -55.76 41.38 -27.22
CA THR A 228 -57.00 40.65 -27.56
C THR A 228 -56.87 39.15 -27.82
N THR A 229 -57.76 38.44 -27.12
CA THR A 229 -58.23 37.05 -27.30
C THR A 229 -57.45 35.98 -26.54
N ALA A 230 -57.91 35.70 -25.33
CA ALA A 230 -57.78 34.37 -24.74
C ALA A 230 -58.51 33.36 -25.64
N PRO A 231 -57.93 32.18 -25.85
CA PRO A 231 -58.34 31.10 -24.97
C PRO A 231 -57.14 30.29 -24.47
N THR A 232 -57.32 29.69 -23.31
CA THR A 232 -56.42 28.72 -22.71
C THR A 232 -55.30 29.34 -21.87
N THR A 233 -55.69 29.85 -20.71
CA THR A 233 -54.86 29.91 -19.50
C THR A 233 -54.52 28.47 -19.05
N MET A 234 -53.91 27.66 -19.92
CA MET A 234 -53.25 26.42 -19.52
C MET A 234 -51.92 26.84 -18.92
N ASP A 235 -51.87 26.82 -17.59
CA ASP A 235 -50.72 26.31 -16.85
C ASP A 235 -49.34 26.96 -17.13
N TYR A 236 -49.32 28.21 -17.58
CA TYR A 236 -48.09 28.95 -17.85
C TYR A 236 -47.23 29.12 -16.59
N SER A 237 -47.88 29.25 -15.44
CA SER A 237 -47.24 29.26 -14.11
C SER A 237 -46.62 27.91 -13.76
N HIS A 238 -47.26 26.80 -14.11
CA HIS A 238 -46.76 25.45 -13.88
C HIS A 238 -45.57 25.14 -14.80
N LEU A 239 -45.64 25.48 -16.09
CA LEU A 239 -44.53 25.34 -17.04
C LEU A 239 -43.33 26.19 -16.60
N HIS A 240 -43.57 27.42 -16.14
CA HIS A 240 -42.52 28.28 -15.58
C HIS A 240 -41.89 27.68 -14.31
N GLY A 241 -42.72 27.13 -13.40
CA GLY A 241 -42.26 26.42 -12.21
C GLY A 241 -41.39 25.20 -12.54
N LEU A 242 -41.81 24.40 -13.52
CA LEU A 242 -41.08 23.24 -14.01
C LEU A 242 -39.73 23.63 -14.63
N THR A 243 -39.71 24.73 -15.38
CA THR A 243 -38.48 25.29 -15.97
C THR A 243 -37.48 25.72 -14.89
N LEU A 244 -37.95 26.41 -13.85
CA LEU A 244 -37.11 26.80 -12.72
C LEU A 244 -36.60 25.59 -11.94
N GLN A 245 -37.43 24.55 -11.78
CA GLN A 245 -37.02 23.30 -11.15
C GLN A 245 -35.90 22.63 -11.95
N HIS A 246 -36.09 22.41 -13.26
CA HIS A 246 -35.05 21.83 -14.11
C HIS A 246 -33.77 22.68 -14.13
N GLN A 247 -33.88 24.01 -14.06
CA GLN A 247 -32.72 24.88 -13.95
C GLN A 247 -31.94 24.67 -12.64
N ARG A 248 -32.64 24.43 -11.51
CA ARG A 248 -32.01 24.11 -10.22
C ARG A 248 -31.36 22.73 -10.25
N GLU A 249 -32.07 21.73 -10.74
CA GLU A 249 -31.56 20.36 -10.89
C GLU A 249 -30.32 20.32 -11.77
N THR A 250 -30.35 21.04 -12.90
CA THR A 250 -29.20 21.15 -13.81
C THR A 250 -28.01 21.80 -13.12
N LYS A 251 -28.21 22.87 -12.35
CA LYS A 251 -27.13 23.51 -11.57
C LYS A 251 -26.55 22.55 -10.53
N GLN A 252 -27.40 21.81 -9.83
CA GLN A 252 -26.98 20.81 -8.83
C GLN A 252 -26.18 19.68 -9.47
N LEU A 253 -26.66 19.12 -10.58
CA LEU A 253 -25.95 18.09 -11.35
C LEU A 253 -24.61 18.61 -11.88
N THR A 254 -24.56 19.86 -12.34
CA THR A 254 -23.32 20.48 -12.83
C THR A 254 -22.29 20.60 -11.70
N LEU A 255 -22.69 21.07 -10.51
CA LEU A 255 -21.82 21.13 -9.33
C LEU A 255 -21.32 19.75 -8.93
N LYS A 256 -22.22 18.76 -8.86
CA LYS A 256 -21.87 17.38 -8.50
C LYS A 256 -20.92 16.74 -9.52
N SER A 257 -21.12 17.03 -10.81
CA SER A 257 -20.22 16.56 -11.87
C SER A 257 -18.81 17.15 -11.74
N ALA A 258 -18.70 18.42 -11.34
CA ALA A 258 -17.41 19.07 -11.10
C ALA A 258 -16.72 18.49 -9.86
N GLU A 259 -17.47 18.20 -8.79
CA GLU A 259 -16.95 17.53 -7.60
C GLU A 259 -16.41 16.12 -7.92
N TYR A 260 -17.17 15.32 -8.68
CA TYR A 260 -16.71 13.99 -9.09
C TYR A 260 -15.47 14.06 -9.99
N ARG A 261 -15.41 15.02 -10.93
CA ARG A 261 -14.20 15.24 -11.73
C ARG A 261 -12.99 15.57 -10.86
N SER A 262 -13.15 16.43 -9.85
CA SER A 262 -12.08 16.73 -8.88
C SER A 262 -11.65 15.48 -8.12
N ARG A 263 -12.61 14.67 -7.66
CA ARG A 263 -12.32 13.44 -6.92
C ARG A 263 -11.61 12.39 -7.76
N ILE A 264 -11.99 12.25 -9.03
CA ILE A 264 -11.29 11.39 -10.01
C ILE A 264 -9.86 11.89 -10.19
N ALA A 265 -9.64 13.19 -10.40
CA ALA A 265 -8.29 13.74 -10.56
C ALA A 265 -7.40 13.52 -9.31
N VAL A 266 -7.97 13.58 -8.10
CA VAL A 266 -7.25 13.26 -6.86
C VAL A 266 -6.88 11.78 -6.80
N LEU A 267 -7.81 10.88 -7.14
CA LEU A 267 -7.55 9.44 -7.18
C LEU A 267 -6.52 9.08 -8.25
N GLU A 268 -6.58 9.69 -9.43
CA GLU A 268 -5.58 9.51 -10.49
C GLU A 268 -4.21 9.98 -10.03
N ARG A 269 -4.11 11.13 -9.33
CA ARG A 269 -2.84 11.59 -8.76
C ARG A 269 -2.34 10.63 -7.67
N GLN A 270 -3.22 10.10 -6.84
CA GLN A 270 -2.85 9.11 -5.82
C GLN A 270 -2.38 7.80 -6.46
N GLN A 271 -3.01 7.38 -7.56
CA GLN A 271 -2.59 6.22 -8.34
C GLN A 271 -1.24 6.47 -9.03
N GLN A 272 -1.01 7.67 -9.56
CA GLN A 272 0.27 8.07 -10.14
C GLN A 272 1.38 8.09 -9.10
N LEU A 273 1.12 8.64 -7.90
CA LEU A 273 2.02 8.60 -6.75
C LEU A 273 2.30 7.16 -6.29
N ALA A 274 1.28 6.31 -6.25
CA ALA A 274 1.43 4.89 -5.94
C ALA A 274 2.21 4.15 -7.03
N SER A 275 2.00 4.46 -8.32
CA SER A 275 2.76 3.87 -9.41
C SER A 275 4.21 4.37 -9.46
N SER A 276 4.49 5.63 -9.11
CA SER A 276 5.87 6.11 -8.98
C SER A 276 6.56 5.52 -7.75
N ALA A 277 5.82 5.26 -6.67
CA ALA A 277 6.33 4.53 -5.51
C ALA A 277 6.61 3.04 -5.84
N LEU A 278 5.87 2.46 -6.79
CA LEU A 278 6.11 1.12 -7.35
C LEU A 278 7.24 1.08 -8.41
N GLU A 279 7.69 2.21 -8.95
CA GLU A 279 8.92 2.26 -9.75
C GLU A 279 10.18 2.36 -8.87
N ASP A 280 10.03 2.78 -7.61
CA ASP A 280 11.07 2.73 -6.58
C ASP A 280 11.03 1.39 -5.78
N GLU A 281 10.07 0.50 -6.09
CA GLU A 281 10.15 -0.90 -5.69
C GLU A 281 11.38 -1.51 -6.38
N PRO A 282 12.28 -2.17 -5.62
CA PRO A 282 13.49 -2.74 -6.18
C PRO A 282 13.13 -3.73 -7.27
N ASN A 283 13.34 -3.31 -8.52
CA ASN A 283 13.19 -4.12 -9.73
C ASN A 283 13.56 -5.58 -9.44
N LEU A 284 12.70 -6.54 -9.80
CA LEU A 284 12.81 -7.96 -9.43
C LEU A 284 14.22 -8.53 -9.59
N THR A 285 14.94 -8.05 -10.61
CA THR A 285 16.36 -8.37 -10.88
C THR A 285 17.31 -7.90 -9.78
N THR A 286 17.12 -6.68 -9.26
CA THR A 286 17.86 -6.13 -8.12
C THR A 286 17.55 -6.86 -6.82
N LEU A 287 16.28 -7.26 -6.61
CA LEU A 287 15.87 -8.06 -5.46
C LEU A 287 16.52 -9.46 -5.50
N ALA A 288 16.53 -10.11 -6.67
CA ALA A 288 17.19 -11.40 -6.87
C ALA A 288 18.72 -11.31 -6.66
N ALA A 289 19.35 -10.21 -7.09
CA ALA A 289 20.77 -9.95 -6.84
C ALA A 289 21.06 -9.75 -5.34
N LYS A 290 20.21 -8.98 -4.64
CA LYS A 290 20.28 -8.80 -3.18
C LYS A 290 20.11 -10.13 -2.44
N GLN A 291 19.12 -10.94 -2.82
CA GLN A 291 18.86 -12.26 -2.24
C GLN A 291 20.06 -13.19 -2.41
N SER A 292 20.70 -13.18 -3.58
CA SER A 292 21.92 -13.97 -3.83
C SER A 292 23.10 -13.51 -2.98
N SER A 293 23.26 -12.19 -2.80
CA SER A 293 24.30 -11.61 -1.93
C SER A 293 24.07 -11.98 -0.46
N LEU A 294 22.82 -11.91 0.02
CA LEU A 294 22.44 -12.35 1.37
C LEU A 294 22.71 -13.85 1.56
N GLY A 295 22.40 -14.68 0.57
CA GLY A 295 22.72 -16.11 0.61
C GLY A 295 24.22 -16.39 0.76
N ARG A 296 25.06 -15.62 0.06
CA ARG A 296 26.54 -15.72 0.21
C ARG A 296 27.00 -15.27 1.59
N LYS A 297 26.51 -14.14 2.08
CA LYS A 297 26.83 -13.63 3.42
C LYS A 297 26.40 -14.61 4.52
N LYS A 298 25.20 -15.18 4.40
CA LYS A 298 24.70 -16.20 5.35
C LYS A 298 25.61 -17.43 5.39
N LYS A 299 26.01 -17.95 4.23
CA LYS A 299 26.98 -19.07 4.16
C LYS A 299 28.33 -18.70 4.78
N GLN A 300 28.80 -17.47 4.58
CA GLN A 300 30.04 -16.99 5.19
C GLN A 300 29.92 -16.88 6.71
N ILE A 301 28.80 -16.37 7.22
CA ILE A 301 28.50 -16.32 8.65
C ILE A 301 28.47 -17.72 9.24
N GLU A 302 27.75 -18.66 8.62
CA GLU A 302 27.68 -20.05 9.07
C GLU A 302 29.06 -20.73 9.11
N ALA A 303 29.92 -20.48 8.10
CA ALA A 303 31.28 -20.97 8.10
C ALA A 303 32.15 -20.34 9.21
N LEU A 304 31.99 -19.04 9.47
CA LEU A 304 32.70 -18.34 10.54
C LEU A 304 32.20 -18.79 11.92
N GLU A 305 30.91 -18.95 12.12
CA GLU A 305 30.30 -19.50 13.35
C GLU A 305 30.77 -20.94 13.59
N GLY A 306 30.84 -21.76 12.53
CA GLY A 306 31.43 -23.08 12.60
C GLY A 306 32.87 -23.02 13.10
N ARG A 307 33.68 -22.10 12.56
CA ARG A 307 35.06 -21.90 13.01
C ARG A 307 35.13 -21.41 14.45
N ILE A 308 34.30 -20.45 14.84
CA ILE A 308 34.25 -19.90 16.22
C ILE A 308 33.86 -20.98 17.22
N ARG A 309 32.92 -21.88 16.88
CA ARG A 309 32.55 -23.01 17.74
C ARG A 309 33.72 -23.91 18.12
N HIS A 310 34.73 -24.07 17.26
CA HIS A 310 35.94 -24.83 17.60
C HIS A 310 36.83 -24.12 18.64
N PHE A 311 36.70 -22.81 18.78
CA PHE A 311 37.44 -22.00 19.74
C PHE A 311 36.60 -21.66 20.98
N TYR A 312 35.39 -22.23 21.11
CA TYR A 312 34.51 -21.97 22.24
C TYR A 312 35.16 -22.49 23.54
N GLY A 313 35.43 -21.59 24.47
CA GLY A 313 36.09 -21.90 25.75
C GLY A 313 37.58 -21.55 25.81
N LEU A 314 38.20 -21.11 24.71
CA LEU A 314 39.55 -20.55 24.77
C LEU A 314 39.53 -19.06 25.16
N PRO A 315 40.46 -18.60 26.01
CA PRO A 315 40.66 -17.18 26.28
C PRO A 315 40.87 -16.36 24.99
N PRO A 316 40.47 -15.08 24.96
CA PRO A 316 40.64 -14.22 23.79
C PRO A 316 42.10 -13.93 23.42
N ASP A 317 43.05 -14.18 24.32
CA ASP A 317 44.48 -14.01 24.09
C ASP A 317 45.16 -15.34 23.67
N ILE A 318 46.13 -15.23 22.75
CA ILE A 318 46.76 -16.38 22.09
C ILE A 318 47.68 -17.13 23.06
N ASP A 319 48.42 -16.42 23.90
CA ASP A 319 49.38 -17.04 24.80
C ASP A 319 48.68 -17.72 25.98
N THR A 320 47.64 -17.10 26.53
CA THR A 320 46.75 -17.74 27.52
C THR A 320 46.02 -18.95 26.95
N SER A 321 45.53 -18.88 25.70
CA SER A 321 44.97 -20.03 24.99
C SER A 321 45.95 -21.20 24.87
N ARG A 322 47.22 -20.92 24.53
CA ARG A 322 48.26 -21.95 24.45
C ARG A 322 48.55 -22.59 25.80
N ALA A 323 48.57 -21.81 26.87
CA ALA A 323 48.77 -22.32 28.22
C ALA A 323 47.64 -23.27 28.65
N GLU A 324 46.38 -22.92 28.39
CA GLU A 324 45.23 -23.79 28.70
C GLU A 324 45.23 -25.08 27.87
N VAL A 325 45.60 -25.00 26.58
CA VAL A 325 45.75 -26.20 25.73
C VAL A 325 46.85 -27.12 26.25
N GLN A 326 48.01 -26.57 26.62
CA GLN A 326 49.11 -27.35 27.21
C GLN A 326 48.71 -28.00 28.54
N ARG A 327 47.97 -27.27 29.38
CA ARG A 327 47.42 -27.80 30.63
C ARG A 327 46.48 -28.98 30.38
N ALA A 328 45.52 -28.83 29.47
CA ALA A 328 44.58 -29.88 29.10
C ALA A 328 45.28 -31.10 28.50
N GLN A 329 46.32 -30.90 27.68
CA GLN A 329 47.15 -31.98 27.14
C GLN A 329 47.88 -32.75 28.24
N ALA A 330 48.49 -32.06 29.20
CA ALA A 330 49.17 -32.70 30.32
C ALA A 330 48.22 -33.54 31.18
N GLU A 331 46.98 -33.07 31.39
CA GLU A 331 45.95 -33.83 32.10
C GLU A 331 45.50 -35.07 31.31
N LEU A 332 45.32 -34.93 30.00
CA LEU A 332 44.98 -36.05 29.12
C LEU A 332 46.08 -37.12 29.14
N ASP A 333 47.35 -36.72 29.07
CA ASP A 333 48.48 -37.64 29.16
C ASP A 333 48.59 -38.31 30.53
N ARG A 334 48.30 -37.57 31.62
CA ARG A 334 48.20 -38.14 32.96
C ARG A 334 47.10 -39.21 33.03
N LEU A 335 45.92 -38.92 32.49
CA LEU A 335 44.81 -39.87 32.44
C LEU A 335 45.12 -41.09 31.56
N ARG A 336 45.82 -40.89 30.43
CA ARG A 336 46.31 -41.98 29.57
C ARG A 336 47.29 -42.87 30.30
N ARG A 337 48.31 -42.31 30.96
CA ARG A 337 49.25 -43.10 31.77
C ARG A 337 48.53 -43.88 32.86
N ARG A 338 47.58 -43.23 33.55
CA ARG A 338 46.80 -43.90 34.60
C ARG A 338 45.96 -45.03 34.04
N ARG A 339 45.33 -44.83 32.88
CA ARG A 339 44.60 -45.86 32.16
C ARG A 339 45.53 -47.02 31.79
N ASP A 340 46.71 -46.73 31.25
CA ASP A 340 47.67 -47.74 30.81
C ASP A 340 48.24 -48.53 32.00
N GLU A 341 48.55 -47.88 33.13
CA GLU A 341 48.91 -48.55 34.39
C GLU A 341 47.82 -49.52 34.88
N LEU A 342 46.54 -49.12 34.76
CA LEU A 342 45.42 -49.97 35.16
C LEU A 342 45.22 -51.14 34.18
N PHE A 343 45.52 -50.96 32.89
CA PHE A 343 45.47 -52.05 31.91
C PHE A 343 46.61 -53.06 32.09
N GLU A 344 47.83 -52.61 32.39
CA GLU A 344 48.99 -53.48 32.63
C GLU A 344 48.88 -54.25 33.97
N ALA A 345 47.99 -53.84 34.87
CA ALA A 345 47.76 -54.48 36.17
C ALA A 345 46.73 -55.63 36.14
N ILE A 346 46.15 -55.95 34.97
CA ILE A 346 45.13 -57.00 34.76
C ILE A 346 45.76 -58.22 34.10
#